data_AF-A0A7Z9L342-F1
#
_entry.id   AF-A0A7Z9L342-F1
#
_cell.length_a   1.000
_cell.length_b   1.000
_cell.length_c   1.000
_cell.angle_alpha   90.00
_cell.angle_beta   90.00
_cell.angle_gamma   90.00
#
_symmetry.space_group_name_H-M   'P 1'
#
loop_
_entity.id
_entity.type
_entity.pdbx_description
1 polymer ?
#
loop_
_entity_poly.entity_id
_entity_poly.type
_entity_poly.pdbx_seq_one_letter_code
_entity_poly.pdbx_strand_id
1 'polypeptide(L)'
;MMDGVRVGRLVMMSVPVSVVLLFWGLVGAAFGQTKPLVIDPELVYSTYLGGNGFDRGAGIGVDATGNIFVAGTTDGNFPTEGSLQPTGAGVQDIFVAKLTPQGDAVIYSIVIGGHDIDVANDLAVDAEGNVYVVGSTFSEDFPVTEGTFQTKIGGSIDVFVFKLNPEGSALVYSTFLGKSGSDVGLGIAVNSLGEVVVTGRTGSEDFPTSRGAVQLQSGGGVDAFVTRLNASGTELLYSTYLGGRGDEQGEAIVVGASGQIVVAGVTGSEDFPTTATSVQTELGGGQDAFIAKLNADGTQLVYSSYLGGEGNDEGLGVALDEAGNAYIVGGTRSSDFPTTDGVVQMDFGSLGGGVVNGDAFVSKLNSTGQSLVFSTYLGGQRDDIGNSVAIDGTGHAYVTGRTTSNDFPVVNPVQAEKSGGTFDGELFATKLNPDGDLLSYSTYIGGGRDDLGTSIIVDLGENAYITGNTTSIDFPTSDALQDMFGRGSDVVILKIADVEQTGLPDLAADITKFKHKVKASGDQLVVKLNIGNVGTSGDIAPFFVSLFVSDNNVFDEGDRPARQSLRVDAAKLGTHKFKVRGLEPVIGKFAIIFIDDGNAVVEGNESNNLLIREIGGG
;
A
#
# COMPACT_ATOMS: atom_id res chain seq x y z
N MET A 1 55.23 -37.94 24.68
CA MET A 1 54.56 -37.96 23.36
C MET A 1 53.09 -37.68 23.63
N MET A 2 52.71 -36.41 23.50
CA MET A 2 51.79 -35.85 22.47
C MET A 2 50.32 -36.10 22.86
N ASP A 3 49.53 -35.09 23.24
CA ASP A 3 49.03 -33.90 22.49
C ASP A 3 48.07 -34.21 21.33
N GLY A 4 46.99 -33.42 21.26
CA GLY A 4 46.22 -33.11 20.04
C GLY A 4 45.02 -34.03 19.78
N VAL A 5 43.75 -33.60 19.66
CA VAL A 5 43.10 -32.48 18.95
C VAL A 5 43.22 -32.54 17.42
N ARG A 6 42.03 -32.60 16.75
CA ARG A 6 41.69 -32.25 15.33
C ARG A 6 42.18 -33.23 14.23
N VAL A 7 41.55 -33.45 13.06
CA VAL A 7 40.39 -32.88 12.31
C VAL A 7 40.08 -33.77 11.08
N GLY A 8 38.83 -33.73 10.59
CA GLY A 8 38.43 -33.89 9.17
C GLY A 8 38.02 -35.30 8.71
N ARG A 9 36.93 -35.54 7.95
CA ARG A 9 36.28 -34.70 6.94
C ARG A 9 34.81 -35.12 6.67
N LEU A 10 33.97 -34.08 6.52
CA LEU A 10 32.61 -33.98 5.98
C LEU A 10 32.54 -34.35 4.47
N VAL A 11 31.42 -34.93 3.97
CA VAL A 11 30.58 -34.42 2.83
C VAL A 11 29.21 -35.16 2.80
N MET A 12 28.17 -34.34 2.63
CA MET A 12 26.70 -34.46 2.47
C MET A 12 26.16 -35.62 1.58
N MET A 13 24.90 -36.08 1.66
CA MET A 13 23.62 -35.34 1.64
C MET A 13 22.51 -36.03 2.46
N SER A 14 21.83 -35.25 3.30
CA SER A 14 20.50 -35.56 3.82
C SER A 14 19.68 -34.27 3.82
N VAL A 15 18.55 -34.27 3.11
CA VAL A 15 17.51 -33.24 3.20
C VAL A 15 16.45 -33.78 4.15
N PRO A 16 16.16 -33.14 5.29
CA PRO A 16 14.92 -33.36 6.03
C PRO A 16 14.01 -32.15 5.86
N VAL A 17 12.82 -32.36 5.28
CA VAL A 17 11.71 -31.42 5.42
C VAL A 17 11.03 -31.76 6.74
N SER A 18 11.21 -30.88 7.73
CA SER A 18 10.41 -30.84 8.95
C SER A 18 9.28 -29.85 8.72
N VAL A 19 8.02 -30.30 8.83
CA VAL A 19 6.87 -29.39 9.01
C VAL A 19 6.48 -29.46 10.48
N VAL A 20 6.35 -28.26 11.05
CA VAL A 20 6.31 -27.91 12.47
C VAL A 20 4.93 -28.18 13.08
N LEU A 21 4.95 -28.71 14.30
CA LEU A 21 3.86 -28.66 15.28
C LEU A 21 3.54 -27.20 15.66
N LEU A 22 2.26 -26.81 15.59
CA LEU A 22 1.63 -25.90 16.55
C LEU A 22 0.12 -26.06 16.44
N PHE A 23 -0.56 -26.09 17.60
CA PHE A 23 -1.98 -25.82 17.88
C PHE A 23 -2.60 -26.85 18.83
N TRP A 24 -2.35 -26.70 20.15
CA TRP A 24 -3.31 -27.11 21.18
C TRP A 24 -3.23 -26.15 22.38
N GLY A 25 -4.34 -25.44 22.64
CA GLY A 25 -4.54 -24.61 23.83
C GLY A 25 -5.89 -23.91 23.82
N LEU A 26 -6.91 -24.53 24.44
CA LEU A 26 -8.24 -24.01 24.78
C LEU A 26 -9.21 -23.66 23.62
N VAL A 27 -10.15 -24.57 23.35
CA VAL A 27 -11.47 -24.18 22.81
C VAL A 27 -12.53 -24.42 23.90
N GLY A 28 -13.07 -23.31 24.36
CA GLY A 28 -14.23 -23.24 25.22
C GLY A 28 -14.95 -21.91 25.04
N ALA A 29 -15.41 -21.57 23.83
CA ALA A 29 -16.46 -20.57 23.60
C ALA A 29 -16.98 -20.58 22.14
N ALA A 30 -18.31 -20.53 22.02
CA ALA A 30 -19.15 -19.97 20.96
C ALA A 30 -18.85 -20.27 19.47
N PHE A 31 -19.72 -21.11 18.87
CA PHE A 31 -19.99 -21.11 17.44
C PHE A 31 -20.74 -19.82 17.06
N GLY A 32 -20.12 -18.99 16.21
CA GLY A 32 -20.77 -17.81 15.64
C GLY A 32 -19.79 -16.73 15.20
N GLN A 33 -18.93 -17.03 14.21
CA GLN A 33 -18.31 -16.01 13.36
C GLN A 33 -18.29 -16.52 11.91
N THR A 34 -18.86 -15.74 11.00
CA THR A 34 -18.55 -15.83 9.57
C THR A 34 -17.08 -15.47 9.40
N LYS A 35 -16.26 -16.40 8.90
CA LYS A 35 -14.83 -16.13 8.66
C LYS A 35 -14.65 -15.08 7.55
N PRO A 36 -13.60 -14.26 7.62
CA PRO A 36 -13.30 -13.26 6.61
C PRO A 36 -13.02 -13.91 5.25
N LEU A 37 -13.44 -13.23 4.18
CA LEU A 37 -13.08 -13.54 2.79
C LEU A 37 -11.55 -13.43 2.65
N VAL A 38 -10.91 -14.49 2.15
CA VAL A 38 -9.47 -14.43 1.81
C VAL A 38 -9.36 -13.80 0.43
N ILE A 39 -8.85 -12.58 0.41
CA ILE A 39 -8.48 -11.85 -0.80
C ILE A 39 -6.97 -12.03 -0.95
N ASP A 40 -6.56 -12.59 -2.08
CA ASP A 40 -5.15 -12.62 -2.45
C ASP A 40 -4.88 -11.49 -3.46
N PRO A 41 -3.84 -10.67 -3.24
CA PRO A 41 -3.41 -9.71 -4.22
C PRO A 41 -2.79 -10.43 -5.43
N GLU A 42 -3.25 -10.10 -6.63
CA GLU A 42 -2.60 -10.50 -7.87
C GLU A 42 -1.84 -9.29 -8.46
N LEU A 43 -0.54 -9.46 -8.71
CA LEU A 43 0.24 -8.51 -9.50
C LEU A 43 -0.13 -8.66 -10.98
N VAL A 44 -1.13 -7.89 -11.40
CA VAL A 44 -1.70 -7.94 -12.77
C VAL A 44 -0.63 -7.59 -13.79
N TYR A 45 0.07 -6.49 -13.58
CA TYR A 45 1.26 -6.14 -14.36
C TYR A 45 2.23 -5.30 -13.53
N SER A 46 3.48 -5.29 -13.95
CA SER A 46 4.53 -4.42 -13.45
C SER A 46 5.58 -4.21 -14.54
N THR A 47 5.97 -2.94 -14.74
CA THR A 47 6.87 -2.54 -15.84
C THR A 47 7.86 -1.48 -15.38
N TYR A 48 9.04 -1.48 -15.98
CA TYR A 48 9.88 -0.29 -16.01
C TYR A 48 9.26 0.77 -16.94
N LEU A 49 9.61 2.03 -16.73
CA LEU A 49 9.40 3.11 -17.69
C LEU A 49 10.55 4.11 -17.58
N GLY A 50 11.43 4.14 -18.57
CA GLY A 50 12.59 5.03 -18.52
C GLY A 50 13.43 5.06 -19.79
N GLY A 51 14.40 5.96 -19.79
CA GLY A 51 15.50 6.06 -20.75
C GLY A 51 16.78 5.41 -20.20
N ASN A 52 17.95 5.93 -20.57
CA ASN A 52 19.23 5.43 -20.05
C ASN A 52 19.79 6.28 -18.88
N GLY A 53 18.97 7.19 -18.34
CA GLY A 53 19.33 8.19 -17.33
C GLY A 53 18.72 7.87 -15.96
N PHE A 54 18.51 8.90 -15.14
CA PHE A 54 17.64 8.83 -13.98
C PHE A 54 16.23 9.24 -14.37
N ASP A 55 15.29 8.33 -14.19
CA ASP A 55 13.87 8.52 -14.37
C ASP A 55 13.17 8.18 -13.05
N ARG A 56 12.37 9.11 -12.54
CA ARG A 56 11.75 8.99 -11.21
C ARG A 56 10.26 9.30 -11.28
N GLY A 57 9.41 8.38 -10.82
CA GLY A 57 7.97 8.56 -10.75
C GLY A 57 7.58 9.34 -9.49
N ALA A 58 6.80 10.40 -9.66
CA ALA A 58 6.37 11.28 -8.58
C ALA A 58 4.89 11.05 -8.22
N GLY A 59 4.00 11.06 -9.22
CA GLY A 59 2.55 10.88 -9.02
C GLY A 59 1.92 9.97 -10.08
N ILE A 60 0.85 9.29 -9.70
CA ILE A 60 0.07 8.40 -10.57
C ILE A 60 -1.43 8.75 -10.53
N GLY A 61 -2.10 8.67 -11.68
CA GLY A 61 -3.53 8.93 -11.85
C GLY A 61 -4.16 7.86 -12.75
N VAL A 62 -5.49 7.67 -12.64
CA VAL A 62 -6.24 6.82 -13.56
C VAL A 62 -7.51 7.53 -14.00
N ASP A 63 -7.86 7.45 -15.29
CA ASP A 63 -9.15 7.96 -15.76
C ASP A 63 -10.27 6.91 -15.63
N ALA A 64 -11.51 7.31 -15.87
CA ALA A 64 -12.69 6.43 -15.79
C ALA A 64 -12.68 5.28 -16.82
N THR A 65 -11.79 5.30 -17.81
CA THR A 65 -11.59 4.19 -18.76
C THR A 65 -10.45 3.26 -18.36
N GLY A 66 -9.77 3.57 -17.27
CA GLY A 66 -8.65 2.81 -16.72
C GLY A 66 -7.29 3.21 -17.30
N ASN A 67 -7.18 4.25 -18.13
CA ASN A 67 -5.86 4.67 -18.62
C ASN A 67 -5.04 5.24 -17.47
N ILE A 68 -3.76 4.87 -17.44
CA ILE A 68 -2.85 5.25 -16.36
C ILE A 68 -2.09 6.49 -16.78
N PHE A 69 -1.91 7.43 -15.86
CA PHE A 69 -1.12 8.62 -16.03
C PHE A 69 -0.01 8.62 -15.00
N VAL A 70 1.23 8.87 -15.42
CA VAL A 70 2.38 8.99 -14.51
C VAL A 70 3.15 10.25 -14.88
N ALA A 71 3.51 11.03 -13.86
CA ALA A 71 4.43 12.13 -14.02
C ALA A 71 5.63 11.97 -13.10
N GLY A 72 6.73 12.60 -13.47
CA GLY A 72 7.98 12.47 -12.76
C GLY A 72 9.09 13.28 -13.40
N THR A 73 10.32 13.00 -13.01
CA THR A 73 11.51 13.72 -13.49
C THR A 73 12.45 12.78 -14.22
N THR A 74 13.02 13.27 -15.32
CA THR A 74 14.01 12.59 -16.16
C THR A 74 15.24 13.48 -16.37
N ASP A 75 16.44 12.90 -16.41
CA ASP A 75 17.69 13.60 -16.80
C ASP A 75 18.26 13.12 -18.15
N GLY A 76 17.46 12.34 -18.89
CA GLY A 76 17.95 11.54 -20.00
C GLY A 76 17.04 11.53 -21.21
N ASN A 77 17.19 10.45 -22.00
CA ASN A 77 16.44 10.22 -23.22
C ASN A 77 15.09 9.53 -22.94
N PHE A 78 14.26 10.10 -22.07
CA PHE A 78 12.95 9.52 -21.75
C PHE A 78 12.17 9.23 -23.04
N PRO A 79 11.55 8.04 -23.18
CA PRO A 79 10.78 7.70 -24.37
C PRO A 79 9.66 8.72 -24.57
N THR A 80 9.60 9.36 -25.74
CA THR A 80 8.56 10.33 -26.10
C THR A 80 7.68 9.78 -27.22
N GLU A 81 6.37 9.90 -27.04
CA GLU A 81 5.34 9.46 -27.98
C GLU A 81 4.21 10.50 -27.99
N GLY A 82 3.96 11.17 -29.12
CA GLY A 82 2.94 12.23 -29.17
C GLY A 82 3.28 13.36 -30.11
N SER A 83 2.39 14.36 -30.16
CA SER A 83 2.50 15.48 -31.12
C SER A 83 3.12 16.75 -30.53
N LEU A 84 3.07 16.93 -29.21
CA LEU A 84 3.78 18.03 -28.57
C LEU A 84 5.29 17.75 -28.70
N GLN A 85 6.02 18.64 -29.36
CA GLN A 85 7.47 18.52 -29.42
C GLN A 85 8.00 18.63 -27.99
N PRO A 86 9.03 17.85 -27.61
CA PRO A 86 9.67 18.02 -26.31
C PRO A 86 10.04 19.49 -26.11
N THR A 87 9.53 20.08 -25.03
CA THR A 87 9.95 21.39 -24.57
C THR A 87 10.83 21.11 -23.38
N GLY A 88 12.09 20.73 -23.60
CA GLY A 88 13.01 20.32 -22.55
C GLY A 88 14.38 20.06 -23.15
N ALA A 89 15.38 20.83 -22.71
CA ALA A 89 16.79 20.69 -23.09
C ALA A 89 17.70 20.92 -21.87
N GLY A 90 17.11 20.85 -20.67
CA GLY A 90 17.74 21.15 -19.40
C GLY A 90 18.48 19.96 -18.80
N VAL A 91 18.90 20.10 -17.54
CA VAL A 91 19.64 19.04 -16.84
C VAL A 91 18.68 17.96 -16.34
N GLN A 92 17.52 18.37 -15.84
CA GLN A 92 16.44 17.52 -15.37
C GLN A 92 15.13 18.17 -15.77
N ASP A 93 14.26 17.43 -16.45
CA ASP A 93 12.98 17.90 -16.96
C ASP A 93 11.84 16.98 -16.48
N ILE A 94 10.61 17.46 -16.59
CA ILE A 94 9.41 16.70 -16.19
C ILE A 94 8.97 15.82 -17.34
N PHE A 95 8.67 14.54 -17.08
CA PHE A 95 7.90 13.72 -18.02
C PHE A 95 6.45 13.59 -17.57
N VAL A 96 5.56 13.43 -18.54
CA VAL A 96 4.18 12.94 -18.33
C VAL A 96 3.92 11.84 -19.33
N ALA A 97 3.48 10.67 -18.88
CA ALA A 97 3.13 9.53 -19.71
C ALA A 97 1.69 9.07 -19.43
N LYS A 98 0.96 8.74 -20.50
CA LYS A 98 -0.34 8.09 -20.46
C LYS A 98 -0.22 6.70 -21.08
N LEU A 99 -0.63 5.66 -20.36
CA LEU A 99 -0.59 4.26 -20.79
C LEU A 99 -2.01 3.69 -20.95
N THR A 100 -2.14 2.63 -21.73
CA THR A 100 -3.37 1.83 -21.83
C THR A 100 -3.74 1.21 -20.47
N PRO A 101 -5.02 0.83 -20.25
CA PRO A 101 -5.42 0.23 -18.97
C PRO A 101 -4.75 -1.10 -18.62
N GLN A 102 -4.20 -1.77 -19.64
CA GLN A 102 -3.44 -3.00 -19.50
C GLN A 102 -1.97 -2.75 -19.16
N GLY A 103 -1.50 -1.50 -19.20
CA GLY A 103 -0.10 -1.15 -19.00
C GLY A 103 0.82 -1.61 -20.13
N ASP A 104 0.28 -2.02 -21.29
CA ASP A 104 1.00 -2.70 -22.38
C ASP A 104 1.38 -1.78 -23.56
N ALA A 105 0.89 -0.53 -23.57
CA ALA A 105 1.25 0.46 -24.57
C ALA A 105 1.22 1.88 -24.00
N VAL A 106 2.15 2.72 -24.47
CA VAL A 106 2.11 4.17 -24.25
C VAL A 106 1.14 4.78 -25.25
N ILE A 107 0.18 5.56 -24.77
CA ILE A 107 -0.73 6.37 -25.59
C ILE A 107 -0.05 7.68 -25.97
N TYR A 108 0.56 8.33 -24.97
CA TYR A 108 1.50 9.44 -25.20
C TYR A 108 2.52 9.51 -24.07
N SER A 109 3.67 10.10 -24.34
CA SER A 109 4.63 10.57 -23.35
C SER A 109 5.35 11.81 -23.86
N ILE A 110 5.48 12.82 -22.99
CA ILE A 110 6.08 14.11 -23.30
C ILE A 110 7.08 14.51 -22.24
N VAL A 111 8.02 15.39 -22.59
CA VAL A 111 8.98 16.02 -21.66
C VAL A 111 8.80 17.54 -21.71
N ILE A 112 8.66 18.16 -20.54
CA ILE A 112 8.40 19.58 -20.31
C ILE A 112 9.41 20.13 -19.28
N GLY A 113 10.04 21.25 -19.59
CA GLY A 113 11.03 21.94 -18.75
C GLY A 113 11.72 23.07 -19.52
N GLY A 114 12.62 23.76 -18.85
CA GLY A 114 13.45 24.84 -19.38
C GLY A 114 14.91 24.43 -19.51
N HIS A 115 15.84 25.37 -19.33
CA HIS A 115 17.29 25.10 -19.44
C HIS A 115 17.92 24.54 -18.16
N ASP A 116 17.34 24.75 -16.99
CA ASP A 116 17.92 24.36 -15.70
C ASP A 116 17.27 23.06 -15.17
N ILE A 117 17.03 22.98 -13.87
CA ILE A 117 16.44 21.80 -13.22
C ILE A 117 14.95 22.06 -13.00
N ASP A 118 14.13 21.12 -13.44
CA ASP A 118 12.68 21.13 -13.32
C ASP A 118 12.20 19.78 -12.78
N VAL A 119 11.56 19.81 -11.61
CA VAL A 119 11.20 18.61 -10.85
C VAL A 119 9.71 18.53 -10.68
N ALA A 120 9.08 17.42 -11.07
CA ALA A 120 7.70 17.10 -10.72
C ALA A 120 7.66 16.40 -9.36
N ASN A 121 6.73 16.80 -8.50
CA ASN A 121 6.56 16.20 -7.18
C ASN A 121 5.22 15.46 -7.03
N ASP A 122 4.18 15.86 -7.77
CA ASP A 122 2.88 15.17 -7.71
C ASP A 122 2.01 15.45 -8.96
N LEU A 123 0.99 14.61 -9.16
CA LEU A 123 0.07 14.65 -10.28
C LEU A 123 -1.37 14.40 -9.84
N ALA A 124 -2.31 15.13 -10.43
CA ALA A 124 -3.75 14.88 -10.33
C ALA A 124 -4.39 14.80 -11.72
N VAL A 125 -5.48 14.04 -11.85
CA VAL A 125 -6.22 13.85 -13.12
C VAL A 125 -7.69 14.20 -12.90
N ASP A 126 -8.28 15.01 -13.79
CA ASP A 126 -9.71 15.31 -13.75
C ASP A 126 -10.56 14.27 -14.51
N ALA A 127 -11.88 14.35 -14.37
CA ALA A 127 -12.81 13.41 -14.99
C ALA A 127 -12.79 13.46 -16.52
N GLU A 128 -12.34 14.57 -17.11
CA GLU A 128 -12.13 14.73 -18.55
C GLU A 128 -10.79 14.16 -19.03
N GLY A 129 -9.93 13.70 -18.11
CA GLY A 129 -8.62 13.14 -18.41
C GLY A 129 -7.53 14.18 -18.63
N ASN A 130 -7.74 15.43 -18.23
CA ASN A 130 -6.65 16.41 -18.18
C ASN A 130 -5.73 16.09 -17.01
N VAL A 131 -4.45 16.34 -17.22
CA VAL A 131 -3.40 16.07 -16.23
C VAL A 131 -2.92 17.38 -15.63
N TYR A 132 -2.84 17.42 -14.32
CA TYR A 132 -2.30 18.53 -13.56
C TYR A 132 -1.04 18.09 -12.86
N VAL A 133 0.04 18.87 -12.97
CA VAL A 133 1.32 18.55 -12.34
C VAL A 133 1.77 19.76 -11.53
N VAL A 134 2.24 19.47 -10.32
CA VAL A 134 2.95 20.44 -9.47
C VAL A 134 4.40 20.04 -9.33
N GLY A 135 5.25 21.04 -9.21
CA GLY A 135 6.65 20.82 -8.92
C GLY A 135 7.39 22.12 -8.67
N SER A 136 8.71 22.08 -8.85
CA SER A 136 9.58 23.23 -8.67
C SER A 136 10.49 23.41 -9.87
N THR A 137 10.76 24.66 -10.22
CA THR A 137 11.58 25.03 -11.37
C THR A 137 12.69 25.99 -10.95
N PHE A 138 13.89 25.76 -11.50
CA PHE A 138 15.00 26.72 -11.47
C PHE A 138 15.08 27.53 -12.77
N SER A 139 14.28 27.15 -13.77
CA SER A 139 14.37 27.62 -15.15
C SER A 139 13.59 28.93 -15.35
N GLU A 140 14.30 30.03 -15.64
CA GLU A 140 13.67 31.30 -16.01
C GLU A 140 12.83 31.21 -17.31
N ASP A 141 13.09 30.20 -18.13
CA ASP A 141 12.45 29.95 -19.41
C ASP A 141 11.49 28.76 -19.40
N PHE A 142 11.12 28.26 -18.21
CA PHE A 142 10.13 27.20 -18.07
C PHE A 142 8.84 27.52 -18.86
N PRO A 143 8.24 26.55 -19.58
CA PRO A 143 7.07 26.78 -20.41
C PRO A 143 5.90 27.36 -19.61
N VAL A 144 5.48 28.58 -19.97
CA VAL A 144 4.41 29.32 -19.31
C VAL A 144 3.36 29.78 -20.31
N THR A 145 2.10 29.79 -19.91
CA THR A 145 1.00 30.31 -20.73
C THR A 145 0.78 31.79 -20.44
N GLU A 146 0.75 32.64 -21.47
CA GLU A 146 0.48 34.07 -21.29
C GLU A 146 -0.90 34.31 -20.63
N GLY A 147 -0.96 35.28 -19.72
CA GLY A 147 -2.19 35.65 -19.02
C GLY A 147 -2.56 34.77 -17.82
N THR A 148 -1.70 33.82 -17.45
CA THR A 148 -1.80 33.08 -16.19
C THR A 148 -1.39 33.91 -14.98
N PHE A 149 -1.59 33.38 -13.77
CA PHE A 149 -1.41 34.10 -12.51
C PHE A 149 -0.02 34.72 -12.37
N GLN A 150 1.03 33.95 -12.66
CA GLN A 150 2.41 34.40 -12.61
C GLN A 150 3.21 33.78 -13.77
N THR A 151 3.85 34.62 -14.57
CA THR A 151 4.52 34.19 -15.81
C THR A 151 6.04 34.22 -15.75
N LYS A 152 6.63 34.48 -14.58
CA LYS A 152 8.07 34.45 -14.32
C LYS A 152 8.31 33.98 -12.90
N ILE A 153 9.39 33.26 -12.66
CA ILE A 153 9.86 32.97 -11.30
C ILE A 153 10.15 34.29 -10.57
N GLY A 154 9.79 34.36 -9.29
CA GLY A 154 10.05 35.48 -8.40
C GLY A 154 11.41 35.36 -7.71
N GLY A 155 11.81 34.14 -7.38
CA GLY A 155 13.01 33.80 -6.63
C GLY A 155 13.97 32.93 -7.44
N SER A 156 14.83 32.17 -6.74
CA SER A 156 15.75 31.22 -7.39
C SER A 156 15.09 29.88 -7.71
N ILE A 157 13.99 29.56 -7.02
CA ILE A 157 13.19 28.36 -7.19
C ILE A 157 11.75 28.77 -6.89
N ASP A 158 10.86 28.57 -7.85
CA ASP A 158 9.43 28.78 -7.65
C ASP A 158 8.67 27.49 -7.95
N VAL A 159 7.47 27.40 -7.38
CA VAL A 159 6.52 26.34 -7.74
C VAL A 159 6.04 26.58 -9.16
N PHE A 160 5.93 25.52 -9.96
CA PHE A 160 5.10 25.55 -11.17
C PHE A 160 3.83 24.74 -10.96
N VAL A 161 2.78 25.12 -11.68
CA VAL A 161 1.57 24.32 -11.85
C VAL A 161 1.19 24.37 -13.32
N PHE A 162 1.08 23.21 -13.97
CA PHE A 162 0.57 23.14 -15.34
C PHE A 162 -0.60 22.17 -15.48
N LYS A 163 -1.44 22.45 -16.47
CA LYS A 163 -2.53 21.59 -16.93
C LYS A 163 -2.25 21.16 -18.37
N LEU A 164 -2.19 19.87 -18.61
CA LEU A 164 -2.06 19.24 -19.93
C LEU A 164 -3.42 18.70 -20.39
N ASN A 165 -3.75 18.89 -21.67
CA ASN A 165 -4.98 18.34 -22.23
C ASN A 165 -4.96 16.80 -22.32
N PRO A 166 -6.12 16.13 -22.47
CA PRO A 166 -6.21 14.67 -22.40
C PRO A 166 -5.44 13.95 -23.51
N GLU A 167 -5.16 14.63 -24.62
CA GLU A 167 -4.38 14.12 -25.74
C GLU A 167 -2.86 14.31 -25.58
N GLY A 168 -2.39 14.97 -24.52
CA GLY A 168 -0.97 15.25 -24.31
C GLY A 168 -0.35 16.17 -25.38
N SER A 169 -1.18 16.98 -26.06
CA SER A 169 -0.78 17.76 -27.23
C SER A 169 -0.60 19.25 -26.95
N ALA A 170 -1.07 19.76 -25.81
CA ALA A 170 -0.92 21.16 -25.43
C ALA A 170 -1.07 21.40 -23.92
N LEU A 171 -0.26 22.32 -23.39
CA LEU A 171 -0.52 22.97 -22.11
C LEU A 171 -1.79 23.82 -22.25
N VAL A 172 -2.83 23.49 -21.48
CA VAL A 172 -4.04 24.30 -21.34
C VAL A 172 -3.69 25.58 -20.58
N TYR A 173 -2.92 25.44 -19.51
CA TYR A 173 -2.22 26.54 -18.86
C TYR A 173 -0.93 26.02 -18.19
N SER A 174 0.00 26.93 -17.93
CA SER A 174 1.13 26.74 -17.03
C SER A 174 1.43 28.07 -16.35
N THR A 175 1.66 28.05 -15.05
CA THR A 175 1.88 29.24 -14.20
C THR A 175 2.90 28.94 -13.11
N PHE A 176 3.49 29.98 -12.54
CA PHE A 176 4.24 29.88 -11.29
C PHE A 176 3.39 30.22 -10.06
N LEU A 177 3.90 29.82 -8.90
CA LEU A 177 3.49 30.29 -7.58
C LEU A 177 4.75 30.51 -6.74
N GLY A 178 4.99 31.74 -6.34
CA GLY A 178 6.14 32.08 -5.51
C GLY A 178 6.42 33.56 -5.49
N LYS A 179 7.43 33.98 -4.72
CA LYS A 179 7.97 35.35 -4.76
C LYS A 179 9.45 35.39 -4.40
N SER A 180 9.86 36.09 -3.35
CA SER A 180 11.27 36.50 -3.20
C SER A 180 12.19 35.39 -2.66
N GLY A 181 11.61 34.35 -2.05
CA GLY A 181 12.30 33.21 -1.47
C GLY A 181 12.37 32.01 -2.40
N SER A 182 12.70 30.84 -1.83
CA SER A 182 12.59 29.56 -2.53
C SER A 182 11.26 28.91 -2.18
N ASP A 183 10.49 28.55 -3.20
CA ASP A 183 9.16 27.99 -3.06
C ASP A 183 9.11 26.62 -3.78
N VAL A 184 8.63 25.60 -3.08
CA VAL A 184 8.61 24.20 -3.56
C VAL A 184 7.21 23.65 -3.42
N GLY A 185 6.59 23.22 -4.53
CA GLY A 185 5.27 22.59 -4.52
C GLY A 185 5.41 21.07 -4.42
N LEU A 186 4.72 20.45 -3.47
CA LEU A 186 4.90 19.04 -3.10
C LEU A 186 3.66 18.19 -3.37
N GLY A 187 2.45 18.73 -3.19
CA GLY A 187 1.20 18.00 -3.41
C GLY A 187 0.17 18.80 -4.20
N ILE A 188 -0.64 18.12 -5.01
CA ILE A 188 -1.70 18.72 -5.82
C ILE A 188 -2.99 17.90 -5.77
N ALA A 189 -4.12 18.59 -5.69
CA ALA A 189 -5.44 18.01 -5.84
C ALA A 189 -6.31 18.86 -6.77
N VAL A 190 -7.23 18.23 -7.50
CA VAL A 190 -8.18 18.91 -8.40
C VAL A 190 -9.61 18.58 -8.01
N ASN A 191 -10.49 19.58 -8.02
CA ASN A 191 -11.91 19.38 -7.76
C ASN A 191 -12.72 19.19 -9.05
N SER A 192 -14.01 18.87 -8.93
CA SER A 192 -14.92 18.67 -10.07
C SER A 192 -15.23 19.93 -10.89
N LEU A 193 -14.77 21.11 -10.45
CA LEU A 193 -14.84 22.36 -11.23
C LEU A 193 -13.55 22.61 -12.03
N GLY A 194 -12.55 21.73 -11.93
CA GLY A 194 -11.23 21.86 -12.55
C GLY A 194 -10.31 22.85 -11.84
N GLU A 195 -10.66 23.30 -10.64
CA GLU A 195 -9.84 24.17 -9.81
C GLU A 195 -8.82 23.33 -9.04
N VAL A 196 -7.57 23.77 -9.02
CA VAL A 196 -6.47 23.05 -8.38
C VAL A 196 -6.14 23.63 -7.01
N VAL A 197 -5.85 22.76 -6.07
CA VAL A 197 -5.32 23.10 -4.75
C VAL A 197 -3.93 22.50 -4.61
N VAL A 198 -2.97 23.32 -4.21
CA VAL A 198 -1.56 22.97 -4.12
C VAL A 198 -1.05 23.24 -2.71
N THR A 199 -0.23 22.33 -2.21
CA THR A 199 0.55 22.49 -0.99
C THR A 199 2.04 22.39 -1.27
N GLY A 200 2.84 22.85 -0.32
CA GLY A 200 4.29 22.74 -0.37
C GLY A 200 4.91 23.51 0.77
N ARG A 201 6.10 24.06 0.51
CA ARG A 201 6.83 24.92 1.45
C ARG A 201 7.30 26.20 0.78
N THR A 202 7.32 27.29 1.52
CA THR A 202 7.72 28.63 1.04
C THR A 202 8.70 29.28 2.00
N GLY A 203 9.84 29.72 1.46
CA GLY A 203 10.76 30.62 2.14
C GLY A 203 10.51 32.10 1.81
N SER A 204 9.43 32.41 1.09
CA SER A 204 9.07 33.77 0.70
C SER A 204 8.28 34.44 1.83
N GLU A 205 8.80 35.49 2.45
CA GLU A 205 8.02 36.31 3.41
C GLU A 205 6.86 37.08 2.72
N ASP A 206 6.94 37.21 1.39
CA ASP A 206 5.97 37.89 0.54
C ASP A 206 5.19 36.95 -0.39
N PHE A 207 5.14 35.65 -0.06
CA PHE A 207 4.33 34.65 -0.75
C PHE A 207 2.90 35.16 -0.97
N PRO A 208 2.29 34.93 -2.16
CA PRO A 208 0.97 35.45 -2.45
C PRO A 208 -0.09 34.90 -1.47
N THR A 209 -0.82 35.77 -0.77
CA THR A 209 -1.93 35.39 0.11
C THR A 209 -3.25 36.06 -0.30
N SER A 210 -4.36 35.39 -0.03
CA SER A 210 -5.71 35.91 -0.28
C SER A 210 -6.28 36.60 0.96
N ARG A 211 -7.11 37.63 0.75
CA ARG A 211 -7.75 38.36 1.85
C ARG A 211 -8.61 37.41 2.70
N GLY A 212 -8.36 37.40 4.00
CA GLY A 212 -9.12 36.58 4.95
C GLY A 212 -8.63 35.14 5.06
N ALA A 213 -7.50 34.81 4.42
CA ALA A 213 -6.81 33.55 4.65
C ALA A 213 -6.45 33.33 6.12
N VAL A 214 -6.29 32.06 6.51
CA VAL A 214 -5.91 31.63 7.87
C VAL A 214 -4.71 32.41 8.39
N GLN A 215 -3.68 32.58 7.56
CA GLN A 215 -2.45 33.25 7.91
C GLN A 215 -1.94 34.08 6.72
N LEU A 216 -1.88 35.40 6.92
CA LEU A 216 -1.51 36.39 5.89
C LEU A 216 -0.03 36.72 5.82
N GLN A 217 0.74 36.31 6.83
CA GLN A 217 2.17 36.58 6.99
C GLN A 217 2.87 35.31 7.41
N SER A 218 4.11 35.14 6.95
CA SER A 218 4.94 34.02 7.39
C SER A 218 5.02 33.94 8.92
N GLY A 219 4.98 32.72 9.46
CA GLY A 219 5.16 32.46 10.89
C GLY A 219 6.62 32.66 11.34
N GLY A 220 7.55 32.59 10.40
CA GLY A 220 8.99 32.48 10.58
C GLY A 220 9.53 31.41 9.63
N GLY A 221 10.81 31.07 9.77
CA GLY A 221 11.44 29.93 9.05
C GLY A 221 11.02 29.75 7.59
N VAL A 222 10.77 28.49 7.23
CA VAL A 222 10.07 28.07 6.01
C VAL A 222 8.66 27.62 6.42
N ASP A 223 7.62 28.18 5.83
CA ASP A 223 6.23 27.79 6.16
C ASP A 223 5.67 26.79 5.14
N ALA A 224 4.74 25.93 5.56
CA ALA A 224 3.86 25.28 4.60
C ALA A 224 2.90 26.31 3.98
N PHE A 225 2.38 26.05 2.78
CA PHE A 225 1.36 26.89 2.17
C PHE A 225 0.20 26.06 1.62
N VAL A 226 -0.96 26.69 1.45
CA VAL A 226 -2.09 26.11 0.71
C VAL A 226 -2.61 27.15 -0.26
N THR A 227 -2.58 26.84 -1.56
CA THR A 227 -3.05 27.72 -2.63
C THR A 227 -4.14 27.02 -3.46
N ARG A 228 -5.24 27.70 -3.75
CA ARG A 228 -6.25 27.28 -4.73
C ARG A 228 -6.27 28.23 -5.92
N LEU A 229 -6.01 27.70 -7.10
CA LEU A 229 -6.13 28.41 -8.37
C LEU A 229 -7.49 28.14 -9.01
N ASN A 230 -7.99 29.11 -9.78
CA ASN A 230 -9.17 28.89 -10.62
C ASN A 230 -8.85 27.90 -11.76
N ALA A 231 -9.89 27.38 -12.42
CA ALA A 231 -9.73 26.36 -13.45
C ALA A 231 -8.91 26.78 -14.69
N SER A 232 -8.73 28.10 -14.89
CA SER A 232 -7.89 28.65 -15.96
C SER A 232 -6.45 28.96 -15.53
N GLY A 233 -6.10 28.78 -14.25
CA GLY A 233 -4.77 29.10 -13.72
C GLY A 233 -4.43 30.60 -13.73
N THR A 234 -5.43 31.49 -13.79
CA THR A 234 -5.22 32.94 -13.96
C THR A 234 -5.32 33.73 -12.65
N GLU A 235 -5.97 33.17 -11.63
CA GLU A 235 -6.24 33.86 -10.36
C GLU A 235 -6.17 32.91 -9.17
N LEU A 236 -5.69 33.41 -8.03
CA LEU A 236 -5.82 32.75 -6.73
C LEU A 236 -7.25 32.95 -6.23
N LEU A 237 -7.98 31.84 -6.10
CA LEU A 237 -9.25 31.83 -5.35
C LEU A 237 -8.97 31.93 -3.85
N TYR A 238 -7.87 31.30 -3.42
CA TYR A 238 -7.42 31.26 -2.04
C TYR A 238 -5.91 31.03 -1.99
N SER A 239 -5.22 31.62 -1.00
CA SER A 239 -3.85 31.26 -0.65
C SER A 239 -3.52 31.69 0.78
N THR A 240 -2.86 30.82 1.55
CA THR A 240 -2.43 31.05 2.94
C THR A 240 -1.03 30.48 3.18
N TYR A 241 -0.34 31.05 4.17
CA TYR A 241 0.67 30.31 4.91
C TYR A 241 0.00 29.35 5.90
N LEU A 242 0.73 28.34 6.34
CA LEU A 242 0.36 27.43 7.42
C LEU A 242 1.62 27.03 8.17
N GLY A 243 1.95 27.77 9.23
CA GLY A 243 3.18 27.50 9.98
C GLY A 243 3.39 28.39 11.20
N GLY A 244 4.42 28.03 11.96
CA GLY A 244 4.87 28.68 13.18
C GLY A 244 6.22 29.36 12.97
N ARG A 245 7.03 29.48 14.03
CA ARG A 245 8.34 30.16 13.95
C ARG A 245 9.45 29.30 13.34
N GLY A 246 9.26 27.98 13.33
CA GLY A 246 10.18 26.97 12.82
C GLY A 246 9.96 26.68 11.35
N ASP A 247 10.33 25.46 10.93
CA ASP A 247 10.17 25.01 9.55
C ASP A 247 8.99 24.03 9.44
N GLU A 248 8.16 24.26 8.42
CA GLU A 248 7.00 23.47 8.04
C GLU A 248 7.07 23.08 6.56
N GLN A 249 6.53 21.89 6.26
CA GLN A 249 6.33 21.42 4.89
C GLN A 249 4.97 20.76 4.80
N GLY A 250 4.13 21.18 3.86
CA GLY A 250 2.91 20.45 3.52
C GLY A 250 3.23 19.48 2.39
N GLU A 251 3.30 18.19 2.72
CA GLU A 251 3.77 17.11 1.84
C GLU A 251 2.66 16.61 0.91
N ALA A 252 1.44 16.46 1.44
CA ALA A 252 0.30 15.95 0.69
C ALA A 252 -0.99 16.74 0.96
N ILE A 253 -1.86 16.78 -0.05
CA ILE A 253 -3.13 17.50 0.00
C ILE A 253 -4.24 16.71 -0.69
N VAL A 254 -5.45 16.79 -0.14
CA VAL A 254 -6.64 16.18 -0.72
C VAL A 254 -7.84 17.13 -0.62
N VAL A 255 -8.72 17.08 -1.63
CA VAL A 255 -9.98 17.84 -1.65
C VAL A 255 -11.16 16.87 -1.54
N GLY A 256 -11.96 17.01 -0.49
CA GLY A 256 -13.16 16.22 -0.28
C GLY A 256 -14.31 16.63 -1.19
N ALA A 257 -15.32 15.77 -1.34
CA ALA A 257 -16.48 16.02 -2.21
C ALA A 257 -17.29 17.28 -1.84
N SER A 258 -17.24 17.73 -0.58
CA SER A 258 -17.87 19.00 -0.16
C SER A 258 -16.93 20.21 -0.26
N GLY A 259 -15.78 20.05 -0.92
CA GLY A 259 -14.76 21.08 -1.11
C GLY A 259 -13.87 21.34 0.10
N GLN A 260 -13.89 20.49 1.14
CA GLN A 260 -12.94 20.63 2.25
C GLN A 260 -11.52 20.30 1.77
N ILE A 261 -10.53 20.99 2.30
CA ILE A 261 -9.12 20.78 1.95
C ILE A 261 -8.45 20.18 3.19
N VAL A 262 -7.76 19.06 3.03
CA VAL A 262 -6.94 18.47 4.11
C VAL A 262 -5.50 18.39 3.64
N VAL A 263 -4.59 18.88 4.48
CA VAL A 263 -3.14 18.86 4.26
C VAL A 263 -2.51 18.01 5.34
N ALA A 264 -1.60 17.14 4.94
CA ALA A 264 -0.67 16.46 5.84
C ALA A 264 0.74 16.96 5.56
N GLY A 265 1.58 16.93 6.58
CA GLY A 265 2.94 17.39 6.46
C GLY A 265 3.73 17.21 7.73
N VAL A 266 4.75 18.04 7.87
CA VAL A 266 5.69 18.01 8.97
C VAL A 266 5.91 19.42 9.54
N THR A 267 6.02 19.54 10.86
CA THR A 267 6.30 20.80 11.56
C THR A 267 7.33 20.61 12.65
N GLY A 268 8.30 21.55 12.73
CA GLY A 268 9.22 21.68 13.86
C GLY A 268 8.84 22.81 14.82
N SER A 269 7.67 23.42 14.66
CA SER A 269 7.24 24.58 15.46
C SER A 269 6.47 24.16 16.69
N GLU A 270 6.86 24.65 17.87
CA GLU A 270 6.03 24.55 19.08
C GLU A 270 4.75 25.40 18.99
N ASP A 271 4.76 26.44 18.14
CA ASP A 271 3.65 27.36 17.91
C ASP A 271 2.92 27.14 16.58
N PHE A 272 2.99 25.92 16.01
CA PHE A 272 2.19 25.56 14.84
C PHE A 272 0.69 25.82 15.11
N PRO A 273 -0.07 26.37 14.13
CA PRO A 273 -1.49 26.68 14.34
C PRO A 273 -2.33 25.43 14.61
N THR A 274 -2.71 25.19 15.86
CA THR A 274 -3.61 24.10 16.27
C THR A 274 -5.01 24.59 16.66
N THR A 275 -5.96 23.67 16.73
CA THR A 275 -7.32 23.92 17.23
C THR A 275 -7.52 23.29 18.61
N ALA A 276 -8.20 23.97 19.54
CA ALA A 276 -8.25 23.63 20.98
C ALA A 276 -8.87 22.26 21.36
N THR A 277 -9.27 21.44 20.40
CA THR A 277 -9.82 20.09 20.62
C THR A 277 -9.25 19.05 19.66
N SER A 278 -8.15 19.36 18.97
CA SER A 278 -7.50 18.39 18.09
C SER A 278 -6.93 17.21 18.88
N VAL A 279 -6.62 16.11 18.18
CA VAL A 279 -5.98 14.91 18.76
C VAL A 279 -4.75 15.27 19.60
N GLN A 280 -3.93 16.18 19.11
CA GLN A 280 -2.73 16.65 19.78
C GLN A 280 -2.55 18.16 19.53
N THR A 281 -2.30 18.92 20.59
CA THR A 281 -2.20 20.39 20.56
C THR A 281 -0.80 20.92 20.88
N GLU A 282 0.13 20.03 21.22
CA GLU A 282 1.53 20.35 21.56
C GLU A 282 2.46 19.43 20.77
N LEU A 283 3.62 19.97 20.37
CA LEU A 283 4.67 19.20 19.70
C LEU A 283 5.22 18.13 20.66
N GLY A 284 5.25 16.87 20.25
CA GLY A 284 5.72 15.74 21.05
C GLY A 284 7.24 15.66 21.11
N GLY A 285 7.91 15.88 19.97
CA GLY A 285 9.34 15.72 19.82
C GLY A 285 10.03 16.94 19.18
N GLY A 286 11.08 16.67 18.37
CA GLY A 286 11.79 17.72 17.64
C GLY A 286 11.06 18.15 16.36
N GLN A 287 10.22 17.28 15.84
CA GLN A 287 9.46 17.45 14.61
C GLN A 287 8.33 16.42 14.61
N ASP A 288 7.09 16.84 14.41
CA ASP A 288 5.94 15.93 14.35
C ASP A 288 5.25 16.04 12.99
N ALA A 289 4.53 14.98 12.63
CA ALA A 289 3.57 15.09 11.55
C ALA A 289 2.48 16.10 11.96
N PHE A 290 1.90 16.79 10.99
CA PHE A 290 0.67 17.55 11.22
C PHE A 290 -0.43 17.12 10.26
N ILE A 291 -1.66 17.39 10.66
CA ILE A 291 -2.83 17.33 9.79
C ILE A 291 -3.72 18.54 10.03
N ALA A 292 -4.01 19.27 8.95
CA ALA A 292 -4.81 20.48 8.97
C ALA A 292 -5.96 20.38 7.96
N LYS A 293 -7.18 20.61 8.43
CA LYS A 293 -8.37 20.71 7.58
C LYS A 293 -8.82 22.15 7.49
N LEU A 294 -8.88 22.67 6.27
CA LEU A 294 -9.39 23.99 5.96
C LEU A 294 -10.82 23.89 5.43
N ASN A 295 -11.60 24.93 5.67
CA ASN A 295 -12.89 25.09 5.00
C ASN A 295 -12.67 25.38 3.50
N ALA A 296 -13.74 25.27 2.71
CA ALA A 296 -13.63 25.32 1.25
C ALA A 296 -13.11 26.66 0.69
N ASP A 297 -13.31 27.77 1.39
CA ASP A 297 -12.78 29.08 1.01
C ASP A 297 -11.40 29.37 1.63
N GLY A 298 -10.88 28.44 2.44
CA GLY A 298 -9.58 28.52 3.10
C GLY A 298 -9.46 29.61 4.17
N THR A 299 -10.58 30.20 4.61
CA THR A 299 -10.55 31.28 5.61
C THR A 299 -10.44 30.79 7.05
N GLN A 300 -10.58 29.48 7.30
CA GLN A 300 -10.59 28.92 8.64
C GLN A 300 -10.01 27.49 8.68
N LEU A 301 -9.22 27.21 9.72
CA LEU A 301 -8.91 25.85 10.16
C LEU A 301 -10.15 25.24 10.82
N VAL A 302 -10.76 24.25 10.18
CA VAL A 302 -11.82 23.41 10.76
C VAL A 302 -11.25 22.59 11.91
N TYR A 303 -10.09 21.99 11.68
CA TYR A 303 -9.21 21.46 12.72
C TYR A 303 -7.75 21.55 12.25
N SER A 304 -6.84 21.53 13.20
CA SER A 304 -5.41 21.39 12.95
C SER A 304 -4.73 20.77 14.17
N SER A 305 -3.92 19.74 13.94
CA SER A 305 -3.34 18.87 14.96
C SER A 305 -1.90 18.54 14.64
N TYR A 306 -1.06 18.41 15.67
CA TYR A 306 0.12 17.56 15.59
C TYR A 306 -0.30 16.08 15.56
N LEU A 307 0.62 15.20 15.20
CA LEU A 307 0.51 13.76 15.30
C LEU A 307 1.93 13.17 15.44
N GLY A 308 2.34 12.86 16.66
CA GLY A 308 3.68 12.37 16.94
C GLY A 308 3.91 12.00 18.40
N GLY A 309 5.14 11.59 18.70
CA GLY A 309 5.64 11.26 20.04
C GLY A 309 6.99 11.93 20.32
N GLU A 310 7.82 11.35 21.17
CA GLU A 310 9.11 11.95 21.60
C GLU A 310 10.19 12.01 20.50
N GLY A 311 10.00 11.29 19.38
CA GLY A 311 10.90 11.19 18.23
C GLY A 311 10.63 12.25 17.15
N ASN A 312 11.11 11.96 15.93
CA ASN A 312 10.74 12.75 14.75
C ASN A 312 9.68 11.97 13.95
N ASP A 313 8.60 12.63 13.59
CA ASP A 313 7.48 12.06 12.87
C ASP A 313 7.13 12.94 11.66
N GLU A 314 6.73 12.33 10.55
CA GLU A 314 6.48 13.01 9.29
C GLU A 314 5.21 12.47 8.64
N GLY A 315 4.29 13.35 8.22
CA GLY A 315 3.09 12.98 7.47
C GLY A 315 3.28 13.19 5.98
N LEU A 316 3.34 12.10 5.20
CA LEU A 316 3.75 12.14 3.79
C LEU A 316 2.57 11.92 2.82
N GLY A 317 1.52 11.22 3.25
CA GLY A 317 0.34 10.95 2.42
C GLY A 317 -0.96 11.23 3.15
N VAL A 318 -1.97 11.72 2.43
CA VAL A 318 -3.31 11.96 2.99
C VAL A 318 -4.42 11.59 2.01
N ALA A 319 -5.47 10.97 2.52
CA ALA A 319 -6.70 10.68 1.77
C ALA A 319 -7.95 10.83 2.65
N LEU A 320 -9.12 10.89 2.02
CA LEU A 320 -10.42 11.02 2.69
C LEU A 320 -11.34 9.86 2.35
N ASP A 321 -12.09 9.36 3.34
CA ASP A 321 -13.26 8.52 3.06
C ASP A 321 -14.52 9.35 2.75
N GLU A 322 -15.60 8.69 2.34
CA GLU A 322 -16.88 9.34 2.04
C GLU A 322 -17.49 10.07 3.24
N ALA A 323 -17.17 9.65 4.46
CA ALA A 323 -17.60 10.32 5.70
C ALA A 323 -16.74 11.57 6.03
N GLY A 324 -15.69 11.81 5.25
CA GLY A 324 -14.75 12.92 5.43
C GLY A 324 -13.79 12.73 6.59
N ASN A 325 -13.58 11.49 7.04
CA ASN A 325 -12.48 11.12 7.93
C ASN A 325 -11.19 11.13 7.12
N ALA A 326 -10.10 11.56 7.75
CA ALA A 326 -8.81 11.68 7.09
C ALA A 326 -7.90 10.52 7.48
N TYR A 327 -7.32 9.89 6.47
CA TYR A 327 -6.27 8.90 6.62
C TYR A 327 -4.94 9.59 6.34
N ILE A 328 -4.00 9.48 7.26
CA ILE A 328 -2.64 10.01 7.14
C ILE A 328 -1.65 8.86 7.30
N VAL A 329 -0.68 8.83 6.40
CA VAL A 329 0.45 7.89 6.43
C VAL A 329 1.76 8.65 6.42
N GLY A 330 2.81 8.01 6.92
CA GLY A 330 4.09 8.66 7.08
C GLY A 330 5.13 7.76 7.74
N GLY A 331 6.18 8.37 8.25
CA GLY A 331 7.22 7.72 9.06
C GLY A 331 7.23 8.26 10.48
N THR A 332 7.51 7.41 11.46
CA THR A 332 7.66 7.78 12.86
C THR A 332 8.94 7.20 13.43
N ARG A 333 9.69 7.99 14.20
CA ARG A 333 10.83 7.53 15.01
C ARG A 333 10.48 7.47 16.49
N SER A 334 9.19 7.59 16.80
CA SER A 334 8.65 7.68 18.16
C SER A 334 8.16 6.32 18.61
N SER A 335 8.76 5.78 19.68
CA SER A 335 8.26 4.53 20.30
C SER A 335 6.95 4.71 21.06
N ASP A 336 6.57 5.96 21.30
CA ASP A 336 5.36 6.43 21.97
C ASP A 336 4.41 7.15 21.00
N PHE A 337 4.54 6.92 19.69
CA PHE A 337 3.60 7.42 18.69
C PHE A 337 2.16 7.05 19.09
N PRO A 338 1.18 7.94 18.93
CA PRO A 338 -0.18 7.73 19.43
C PRO A 338 -0.88 6.62 18.65
N THR A 339 -0.88 5.40 19.19
CA THR A 339 -1.64 4.24 18.68
C THR A 339 -2.98 4.07 19.40
N THR A 340 -3.88 3.29 18.79
CA THR A 340 -5.17 2.92 19.40
C THR A 340 -5.22 1.42 19.72
N ASP A 341 -6.01 1.03 20.72
CA ASP A 341 -6.15 -0.37 21.09
C ASP A 341 -6.74 -1.23 19.95
N GLY A 342 -6.24 -2.46 19.82
CA GLY A 342 -6.82 -3.47 18.94
C GLY A 342 -6.43 -3.37 17.46
N VAL A 343 -5.50 -2.49 17.10
CA VAL A 343 -4.99 -2.35 15.73
C VAL A 343 -3.96 -3.42 15.36
N VAL A 344 -3.55 -3.45 14.08
CA VAL A 344 -2.58 -4.41 13.53
C VAL A 344 -1.23 -4.42 14.27
N GLN A 345 -0.70 -3.25 14.65
CA GLN A 345 0.57 -3.12 15.35
C GLN A 345 0.56 -1.95 16.33
N MET A 346 0.55 -2.27 17.63
CA MET A 346 0.56 -1.27 18.71
C MET A 346 1.96 -0.86 19.17
N ASP A 347 2.97 -1.68 18.85
CA ASP A 347 4.34 -1.51 19.33
C ASP A 347 5.31 -1.19 18.19
N PHE A 348 6.24 -0.28 18.47
CA PHE A 348 7.27 0.17 17.55
C PHE A 348 8.31 -0.91 17.22
N GLY A 349 8.57 -1.09 15.92
CA GLY A 349 9.58 -1.98 15.37
C GLY A 349 11.00 -1.44 15.55
N SER A 350 11.74 -1.94 16.54
CA SER A 350 13.12 -1.52 16.78
C SER A 350 14.08 -2.69 17.04
N LEU A 351 15.28 -2.62 16.45
CA LEU A 351 16.40 -3.51 16.77
C LEU A 351 16.92 -3.35 18.22
N GLY A 352 16.51 -2.30 18.92
CA GLY A 352 17.09 -1.91 20.22
C GLY A 352 18.55 -1.43 20.12
N GLY A 353 19.18 -1.15 21.26
CA GLY A 353 20.61 -0.82 21.33
C GLY A 353 21.00 0.61 20.93
N GLY A 354 20.04 1.54 20.83
CA GLY A 354 20.29 2.96 20.56
C GLY A 354 20.40 3.34 19.08
N VAL A 355 20.06 2.43 18.17
CA VAL A 355 19.85 2.77 16.75
C VAL A 355 18.39 3.22 16.60
N VAL A 356 18.18 4.45 16.14
CA VAL A 356 16.84 4.98 15.87
C VAL A 356 16.49 4.69 14.41
N ASN A 357 15.84 3.56 14.17
CA ASN A 357 15.12 3.30 12.93
C ASN A 357 13.68 3.82 13.08
N GLY A 358 12.99 4.16 12.00
CA GLY A 358 11.58 4.56 12.01
C GLY A 358 10.65 3.50 11.44
N ASP A 359 9.40 3.47 11.89
CA ASP A 359 8.33 2.65 11.32
C ASP A 359 7.44 3.53 10.44
N ALA A 360 6.76 2.93 9.45
CA ALA A 360 5.63 3.61 8.84
C ALA A 360 4.47 3.66 9.84
N PHE A 361 3.54 4.60 9.67
CA PHE A 361 2.28 4.59 10.40
C PHE A 361 1.09 4.76 9.47
N VAL A 362 -0.09 4.32 9.95
CA VAL A 362 -1.38 4.58 9.32
C VAL A 362 -2.35 5.06 10.41
N SER A 363 -2.84 6.29 10.29
CA SER A 363 -3.77 6.90 11.23
C SER A 363 -5.03 7.36 10.53
N LYS A 364 -6.19 7.06 11.10
CA LYS A 364 -7.49 7.57 10.67
C LYS A 364 -8.03 8.54 11.71
N LEU A 365 -8.13 9.82 11.38
CA LEU A 365 -8.79 10.82 12.21
C LEU A 365 -10.25 10.95 11.80
N ASN A 366 -11.12 11.12 12.79
CA ASN A 366 -12.52 11.42 12.50
C ASN A 366 -12.66 12.77 11.76
N SER A 367 -13.82 12.99 11.12
CA SER A 367 -14.03 14.18 10.29
C SER A 367 -13.97 15.53 11.01
N THR A 368 -13.99 15.53 12.35
CA THR A 368 -13.81 16.70 13.22
C THR A 368 -12.37 16.89 13.71
N GLY A 369 -11.47 15.93 13.48
CA GLY A 369 -10.08 15.95 13.93
C GLY A 369 -9.90 15.83 15.44
N GLN A 370 -10.93 15.38 16.17
CA GLN A 370 -10.93 15.34 17.64
C GLN A 370 -10.54 13.98 18.22
N SER A 371 -10.52 12.92 17.40
CA SER A 371 -10.11 11.59 17.83
C SER A 371 -9.52 10.79 16.68
N LEU A 372 -8.56 9.93 17.02
CA LEU A 372 -8.15 8.82 16.17
C LEU A 372 -9.27 7.77 16.20
N VAL A 373 -9.81 7.43 15.04
CA VAL A 373 -10.66 6.26 14.82
C VAL A 373 -9.82 5.00 14.98
N PHE A 374 -8.65 5.01 14.32
CA PHE A 374 -7.57 4.08 14.61
C PHE A 374 -6.22 4.76 14.36
N SER A 375 -5.15 4.21 14.94
CA SER A 375 -3.76 4.53 14.62
C SER A 375 -2.87 3.35 14.92
N THR A 376 -2.02 2.98 13.97
CA THR A 376 -1.15 1.80 14.03
C THR A 376 0.23 2.12 13.46
N TYR A 377 1.25 1.45 14.00
CA TYR A 377 2.51 1.28 13.27
C TYR A 377 2.31 0.32 12.09
N LEU A 378 3.24 0.35 11.15
CA LEU A 378 3.36 -0.57 10.03
C LEU A 378 4.84 -0.71 9.68
N GLY A 379 5.52 -1.65 10.33
CA GLY A 379 6.96 -1.79 10.16
C GLY A 379 7.55 -3.02 10.85
N GLY A 380 8.81 -3.29 10.54
CA GLY A 380 9.66 -4.30 11.14
C GLY A 380 10.81 -3.66 11.92
N GLN A 381 11.96 -4.32 12.00
CA GLN A 381 13.05 -3.86 12.86
C GLN A 381 13.87 -2.67 12.32
N ARG A 382 13.71 -2.30 11.04
CA ARG A 382 14.52 -1.31 10.32
C ARG A 382 13.65 -0.17 9.80
N ASP A 383 14.26 0.75 9.04
CA ASP A 383 13.55 1.93 8.54
C ASP A 383 12.46 1.53 7.54
N ASP A 384 11.23 1.92 7.87
CA ASP A 384 10.01 1.76 7.10
C ASP A 384 9.29 3.12 7.02
N ILE A 385 8.80 3.49 5.84
CA ILE A 385 8.17 4.79 5.59
C ILE A 385 6.99 4.59 4.65
N GLY A 386 5.80 5.06 5.05
CA GLY A 386 4.62 5.14 4.19
C GLY A 386 4.59 6.46 3.44
N ASN A 387 4.66 6.43 2.11
CA ASN A 387 4.74 7.64 1.28
C ASN A 387 3.38 8.11 0.79
N SER A 388 2.45 7.19 0.52
CA SER A 388 1.16 7.54 -0.08
C SER A 388 0.07 6.56 0.34
N VAL A 389 -1.17 7.06 0.38
CA VAL A 389 -2.37 6.31 0.76
C VAL A 389 -3.54 6.63 -0.15
N ALA A 390 -4.30 5.62 -0.53
CA ALA A 390 -5.57 5.73 -1.24
C ALA A 390 -6.67 4.96 -0.51
N ILE A 391 -7.92 5.46 -0.57
CA ILE A 391 -9.08 4.86 0.12
C ILE A 391 -10.11 4.43 -0.91
N ASP A 392 -10.58 3.17 -0.80
CA ASP A 392 -11.67 2.68 -1.66
C ASP A 392 -13.06 3.12 -1.17
N GLY A 393 -14.10 2.81 -1.97
CA GLY A 393 -15.49 3.16 -1.64
C GLY A 393 -16.05 2.47 -0.39
N THR A 394 -15.34 1.47 0.16
CA THR A 394 -15.72 0.75 1.38
C THR A 394 -14.90 1.19 2.61
N GLY A 395 -13.89 2.04 2.41
CA GLY A 395 -13.03 2.60 3.45
C GLY A 395 -11.75 1.82 3.74
N HIS A 396 -11.38 0.82 2.92
CA HIS A 396 -10.07 0.17 3.08
C HIS A 396 -8.96 1.12 2.63
N ALA A 397 -7.85 1.10 3.36
CA ALA A 397 -6.68 1.93 3.07
C ALA A 397 -5.62 1.12 2.33
N TYR A 398 -5.20 1.63 1.18
CA TYR A 398 -4.10 1.11 0.37
C TYR A 398 -2.89 1.99 0.58
N VAL A 399 -1.80 1.42 1.11
CA VAL A 399 -0.59 2.16 1.49
C VAL A 399 0.60 1.61 0.70
N THR A 400 1.39 2.53 0.15
CA THR A 400 2.68 2.21 -0.46
C THR A 400 3.81 2.99 0.21
N GLY A 401 5.01 2.45 0.13
CA GLY A 401 6.19 3.14 0.66
C GLY A 401 7.49 2.41 0.39
N ARG A 402 8.46 2.59 1.29
CA ARG A 402 9.74 1.86 1.30
C ARG A 402 9.96 1.20 2.65
N THR A 403 10.40 -0.05 2.62
CA THR A 403 10.82 -0.81 3.79
C THR A 403 12.25 -1.28 3.63
N THR A 404 13.08 -1.18 4.68
CA THR A 404 14.39 -1.85 4.74
C THR A 404 14.39 -3.05 5.68
N SER A 405 13.24 -3.33 6.30
CA SER A 405 12.99 -4.42 7.22
C SER A 405 12.90 -5.76 6.48
N ASN A 406 13.57 -6.80 7.00
CA ASN A 406 13.36 -8.17 6.49
C ASN A 406 12.11 -8.82 7.13
N ASP A 407 11.63 -8.24 8.22
CA ASP A 407 10.51 -8.67 9.03
C ASP A 407 9.33 -7.68 8.95
N PHE A 408 9.20 -6.94 7.84
CA PHE A 408 8.01 -6.15 7.55
C PHE A 408 6.77 -7.06 7.62
N PRO A 409 5.64 -6.58 8.20
CA PRO A 409 4.46 -7.41 8.40
C PRO A 409 3.81 -7.80 7.07
N VAL A 410 4.03 -9.04 6.63
CA VAL A 410 3.47 -9.58 5.38
C VAL A 410 2.23 -10.45 5.63
N VAL A 411 1.21 -10.31 4.77
CA VAL A 411 -0.05 -11.08 4.79
C VAL A 411 -0.48 -11.32 3.35
N ASN A 412 -0.78 -12.57 2.97
CA ASN A 412 -1.12 -12.97 1.60
C ASN A 412 -0.23 -12.29 0.53
N PRO A 413 1.12 -12.36 0.64
CA PRO A 413 1.98 -11.52 -0.18
C PRO A 413 2.13 -12.03 -1.62
N VAL A 414 2.26 -11.10 -2.57
CA VAL A 414 2.79 -11.39 -3.92
C VAL A 414 4.24 -11.84 -3.84
N GLN A 415 5.04 -11.15 -3.02
CA GLN A 415 6.43 -11.46 -2.72
C GLN A 415 6.61 -11.45 -1.19
N ALA A 416 6.87 -12.64 -0.64
CA ALA A 416 6.91 -12.88 0.80
C ALA A 416 8.21 -12.44 1.48
N GLU A 417 9.30 -12.32 0.72
CA GLU A 417 10.62 -11.99 1.24
C GLU A 417 11.21 -10.79 0.51
N LYS A 418 11.93 -9.97 1.28
CA LYS A 418 12.75 -8.87 0.78
C LYS A 418 13.88 -9.41 -0.12
N SER A 419 14.02 -8.87 -1.33
CA SER A 419 14.99 -9.35 -2.33
C SER A 419 16.35 -8.63 -2.27
N GLY A 420 16.36 -7.34 -1.93
CA GLY A 420 17.55 -6.51 -1.88
C GLY A 420 18.37 -6.71 -0.61
N GLY A 421 19.59 -6.16 -0.62
CA GLY A 421 20.52 -6.26 0.49
C GLY A 421 20.01 -5.59 1.76
N THR A 422 20.71 -5.81 2.87
CA THR A 422 20.32 -5.38 4.22
C THR A 422 19.99 -3.89 4.38
N PHE A 423 20.49 -3.02 3.49
CA PHE A 423 20.26 -1.56 3.54
C PHE A 423 19.53 -1.02 2.30
N ASP A 424 19.40 -1.86 1.27
CA ASP A 424 18.54 -1.53 0.13
C ASP A 424 17.10 -1.59 0.63
N GLY A 425 16.24 -0.69 0.16
CA GLY A 425 14.83 -0.70 0.52
C GLY A 425 13.96 -1.23 -0.61
N GLU A 426 12.77 -1.68 -0.24
CA GLU A 426 11.83 -2.33 -1.12
C GLU A 426 10.52 -1.58 -1.09
N LEU A 427 9.89 -1.47 -2.25
CA LEU A 427 8.51 -1.04 -2.32
C LEU A 427 7.67 -2.04 -1.53
N PHE A 428 6.78 -1.53 -0.67
CA PHE A 428 5.72 -2.35 -0.09
C PHE A 428 4.36 -1.88 -0.58
N ALA A 429 3.40 -2.80 -0.62
CA ALA A 429 1.99 -2.50 -0.84
C ALA A 429 1.15 -3.20 0.24
N THR A 430 0.35 -2.43 0.96
CA THR A 430 -0.49 -2.93 2.08
C THR A 430 -1.94 -2.47 1.91
N LYS A 431 -2.91 -3.37 2.09
CA LYS A 431 -4.34 -3.03 2.21
C LYS A 431 -4.82 -3.29 3.64
N LEU A 432 -5.25 -2.25 4.35
CA LEU A 432 -5.84 -2.31 5.70
C LEU A 432 -7.35 -2.17 5.62
N ASN A 433 -8.06 -2.86 6.51
CA ASN A 433 -9.49 -2.66 6.69
C ASN A 433 -9.82 -1.29 7.32
N PRO A 434 -11.09 -0.83 7.23
CA PRO A 434 -11.49 0.49 7.71
C PRO A 434 -11.30 0.71 9.22
N ASP A 435 -11.23 -0.36 10.00
CA ASP A 435 -11.05 -0.35 11.46
C ASP A 435 -9.56 -0.40 11.87
N GLY A 436 -8.65 -0.71 10.94
CA GLY A 436 -7.20 -0.75 11.18
C GLY A 436 -6.72 -1.94 12.03
N ASP A 437 -7.56 -2.96 12.24
CA ASP A 437 -7.26 -4.17 13.02
C ASP A 437 -6.89 -5.39 12.17
N LEU A 438 -7.00 -5.27 10.84
CA LEU A 438 -6.69 -6.36 9.90
C LEU A 438 -5.98 -5.87 8.63
N LEU A 439 -4.87 -6.51 8.28
CA LEU A 439 -4.28 -6.45 6.94
C LEU A 439 -5.03 -7.44 6.03
N SER A 440 -5.62 -6.95 4.94
CA SER A 440 -6.19 -7.81 3.88
C SER A 440 -5.06 -8.45 3.09
N TYR A 441 -4.06 -7.65 2.74
CA TYR A 441 -2.77 -8.11 2.27
C TYR A 441 -1.67 -7.12 2.64
N SER A 442 -0.43 -7.60 2.63
CA SER A 442 0.79 -6.80 2.77
C SER A 442 1.95 -7.56 2.13
N THR A 443 2.66 -6.91 1.21
CA THR A 443 3.69 -7.56 0.38
C THR A 443 4.88 -6.64 0.15
N TYR A 444 6.07 -7.24 0.03
CA TYR A 444 7.19 -6.59 -0.65
C TYR A 444 6.94 -6.61 -2.16
N ILE A 445 7.57 -5.71 -2.91
CA ILE A 445 7.72 -5.75 -4.37
C ILE A 445 9.07 -5.12 -4.71
N GLY A 446 10.03 -5.92 -5.15
CA GLY A 446 11.36 -5.40 -5.46
C GLY A 446 12.39 -6.44 -5.87
N GLY A 447 13.45 -5.96 -6.50
CA GLY A 447 14.62 -6.72 -6.93
C GLY A 447 15.79 -6.61 -5.94
N GLY A 448 17.00 -6.80 -6.44
CA GLY A 448 18.21 -6.89 -5.62
C GLY A 448 18.80 -5.56 -5.14
N ARG A 449 18.16 -4.42 -5.41
CA ARG A 449 18.63 -3.05 -5.08
C ARG A 449 17.47 -2.19 -4.58
N ASP A 450 17.69 -0.89 -4.39
CA ASP A 450 16.67 0.03 -3.92
C ASP A 450 15.47 0.13 -4.87
N ASP A 451 14.29 -0.10 -4.30
CA ASP A 451 12.96 0.03 -4.87
C ASP A 451 12.08 0.85 -3.90
N LEU A 452 11.31 1.79 -4.42
CA LEU A 452 10.57 2.78 -3.63
C LEU A 452 9.20 3.01 -4.27
N GLY A 453 8.11 2.81 -3.53
CA GLY A 453 6.78 3.27 -3.94
C GLY A 453 6.57 4.73 -3.54
N THR A 454 6.26 5.59 -4.50
CA THR A 454 6.10 7.04 -4.27
C THR A 454 4.63 7.46 -4.20
N SER A 455 3.77 6.90 -5.04
CA SER A 455 2.35 7.26 -5.09
C SER A 455 1.47 6.04 -5.39
N ILE A 456 0.30 5.97 -4.74
CA ILE A 456 -0.71 4.93 -4.92
C ILE A 456 -2.09 5.55 -5.13
N ILE A 457 -2.87 4.96 -6.04
CA ILE A 457 -4.30 5.25 -6.23
C ILE A 457 -5.08 3.95 -6.30
N VAL A 458 -6.39 4.03 -6.07
CA VAL A 458 -7.32 2.90 -6.21
C VAL A 458 -8.48 3.26 -7.13
N ASP A 459 -8.85 2.36 -8.03
CA ASP A 459 -10.01 2.55 -8.92
C ASP A 459 -11.31 2.02 -8.30
N LEU A 460 -12.44 2.21 -8.98
CA LEU A 460 -13.75 1.72 -8.54
C LEU A 460 -13.87 0.18 -8.56
N GLY A 461 -12.93 -0.50 -9.21
CA GLY A 461 -12.82 -1.96 -9.20
C GLY A 461 -11.89 -2.48 -8.11
N GLU A 462 -11.50 -1.63 -7.15
CA GLU A 462 -10.60 -1.96 -6.04
C GLU A 462 -9.19 -2.39 -6.49
N ASN A 463 -8.78 -1.98 -7.70
CA ASN A 463 -7.42 -2.20 -8.17
C ASN A 463 -6.51 -1.06 -7.70
N ALA A 464 -5.40 -1.43 -7.07
CA ALA A 464 -4.35 -0.49 -6.69
C ALA A 464 -3.36 -0.28 -7.84
N TYR A 465 -3.04 0.97 -8.13
CA TYR A 465 -2.01 1.36 -9.08
C TYR A 465 -0.91 2.10 -8.33
N ILE A 466 0.32 1.66 -8.48
CA ILE A 466 1.48 2.24 -7.78
C ILE A 466 2.51 2.69 -8.80
N THR A 467 3.05 3.89 -8.60
CA THR A 467 4.28 4.33 -9.26
C THR A 467 5.41 4.45 -8.25
N GLY A 468 6.65 4.36 -8.74
CA GLY A 468 7.82 4.41 -7.89
C GLY A 468 9.12 4.54 -8.66
N ASN A 469 10.21 4.31 -7.95
CA ASN A 469 11.57 4.33 -8.48
C ASN A 469 12.24 2.98 -8.20
N THR A 470 13.02 2.49 -9.16
CA THR A 470 13.85 1.30 -9.00
C THR A 470 15.26 1.54 -9.50
N THR A 471 16.24 1.01 -8.79
CA THR A 471 17.61 0.84 -9.29
C THR A 471 17.95 -0.63 -9.55
N SER A 472 16.98 -1.52 -9.35
CA SER A 472 17.07 -2.96 -9.54
C SER A 472 17.04 -3.29 -11.03
N ILE A 473 17.98 -4.13 -11.47
CA ILE A 473 17.97 -4.69 -12.85
C ILE A 473 16.98 -5.87 -12.94
N ASP A 474 16.65 -6.44 -11.79
CA ASP A 474 15.84 -7.62 -11.56
C ASP A 474 14.55 -7.30 -10.79
N PHE A 475 14.02 -6.08 -10.92
CA PHE A 475 12.69 -5.76 -10.43
C PHE A 475 11.66 -6.75 -11.00
N PRO A 476 10.72 -7.27 -10.18
CA PRO A 476 9.75 -8.24 -10.64
C PRO A 476 8.80 -7.62 -11.68
N THR A 477 8.94 -8.03 -12.93
CA THR A 477 8.08 -7.64 -14.05
C THR A 477 7.02 -8.70 -14.35
N SER A 478 5.82 -8.25 -14.70
CA SER A 478 4.68 -9.08 -15.11
C SER A 478 3.94 -8.34 -16.23
N ASP A 479 3.66 -9.00 -17.36
CA ASP A 479 3.01 -8.41 -18.54
C ASP A 479 3.55 -7.00 -18.90
N ALA A 480 4.87 -6.85 -18.86
CA ALA A 480 5.53 -5.55 -18.88
C ALA A 480 5.61 -4.91 -20.27
N LEU A 481 5.39 -3.59 -20.31
CA LEU A 481 5.69 -2.73 -21.45
C LEU A 481 7.21 -2.64 -21.72
N GLN A 482 7.99 -2.46 -20.65
CA GLN A 482 9.45 -2.51 -20.65
C GLN A 482 9.90 -3.51 -19.59
N ASP A 483 10.61 -4.54 -20.04
CA ASP A 483 11.12 -5.64 -19.21
C ASP A 483 12.61 -5.51 -18.86
N MET A 484 13.26 -4.44 -19.34
CA MET A 484 14.68 -4.18 -19.12
C MET A 484 14.89 -2.81 -18.47
N PHE A 485 15.71 -2.81 -17.42
CA PHE A 485 16.23 -1.61 -16.80
C PHE A 485 17.18 -0.85 -17.75
N GLY A 486 16.90 0.44 -17.96
CA GLY A 486 17.63 1.31 -18.88
C GLY A 486 19.04 1.66 -18.38
N ARG A 487 19.14 2.26 -17.18
CA ARG A 487 20.33 2.50 -16.32
C ARG A 487 19.95 3.48 -15.21
N GLY A 488 20.84 3.79 -14.26
CA GLY A 488 20.64 4.87 -13.29
C GLY A 488 19.55 4.58 -12.26
N SER A 489 18.32 4.98 -12.58
CA SER A 489 17.07 4.66 -11.88
C SER A 489 15.96 4.72 -12.92
N ASP A 490 15.01 3.80 -12.87
CA ASP A 490 13.83 3.83 -13.74
C ASP A 490 12.57 4.03 -12.91
N VAL A 491 11.51 4.51 -13.56
CA VAL A 491 10.17 4.50 -12.99
C VAL A 491 9.67 3.05 -12.97
N VAL A 492 8.97 2.66 -11.91
CA VAL A 492 8.14 1.45 -11.93
C VAL A 492 6.68 1.83 -11.93
N ILE A 493 5.88 1.09 -12.70
CA ILE A 493 4.42 1.18 -12.69
C ILE A 493 3.89 -0.23 -12.47
N LEU A 494 3.00 -0.40 -11.51
CA LEU A 494 2.39 -1.69 -11.22
C LEU A 494 0.90 -1.57 -10.91
N LYS A 495 0.18 -2.66 -11.16
CA LYS A 495 -1.23 -2.82 -10.81
C LYS A 495 -1.40 -4.08 -9.97
N ILE A 496 -2.03 -3.93 -8.81
CA ILE A 496 -2.43 -5.04 -7.94
C ILE A 496 -3.96 -5.09 -7.94
N ALA A 497 -4.51 -6.26 -8.23
CA ALA A 497 -5.94 -6.51 -8.14
C ALA A 497 -6.25 -7.42 -6.96
N ASP A 498 -7.35 -7.15 -6.30
CA ASP A 498 -7.93 -8.05 -5.31
C ASP A 498 -8.60 -9.20 -6.05
N VAL A 499 -8.00 -10.39 -5.96
CA VAL A 499 -8.60 -11.60 -6.50
C VAL A 499 -9.27 -12.33 -5.36
N GLU A 500 -10.60 -12.42 -5.44
CA GLU A 500 -11.30 -13.43 -4.66
C GLU A 500 -10.71 -14.77 -5.03
N GLN A 501 -10.16 -15.50 -4.06
CA GLN A 501 -9.74 -16.88 -4.29
C GLN A 501 -10.98 -17.71 -4.71
N THR A 502 -11.25 -17.80 -6.01
CA THR A 502 -12.14 -18.81 -6.59
C THR A 502 -11.42 -20.15 -6.74
N GLY A 503 -10.22 -20.29 -6.16
CA GLY A 503 -9.23 -21.32 -6.49
C GLY A 503 -9.22 -22.57 -5.62
N LEU A 504 -9.88 -22.59 -4.46
CA LEU A 504 -10.02 -23.81 -3.66
C LEU A 504 -11.47 -24.03 -3.28
N PRO A 505 -12.02 -25.24 -3.48
CA PRO A 505 -13.43 -25.47 -3.25
C PRO A 505 -13.71 -25.30 -1.76
N ASP A 506 -14.63 -24.40 -1.40
CA ASP A 506 -15.29 -24.40 -0.09
C ASP A 506 -16.16 -25.66 0.01
N LEU A 507 -15.50 -26.81 0.19
CA LEU A 507 -16.09 -28.14 0.22
C LEU A 507 -16.97 -28.26 1.46
N ALA A 508 -18.29 -28.16 1.30
CA ALA A 508 -19.20 -28.57 2.37
C ALA A 508 -19.22 -30.11 2.44
N ALA A 509 -18.43 -30.67 3.34
CA ALA A 509 -18.39 -32.10 3.59
C ALA A 509 -19.11 -32.48 4.89
N ASP A 510 -20.14 -33.31 4.78
CA ASP A 510 -20.93 -33.76 5.92
C ASP A 510 -20.85 -35.27 6.12
N ILE A 511 -20.58 -35.72 7.35
CA ILE A 511 -20.77 -37.12 7.75
C ILE A 511 -22.27 -37.41 7.84
N THR A 512 -22.84 -37.94 6.76
CA THR A 512 -24.27 -38.30 6.70
C THR A 512 -24.57 -39.65 7.36
N LYS A 513 -23.57 -40.52 7.52
CA LYS A 513 -23.74 -41.78 8.26
C LYS A 513 -22.45 -42.27 8.84
N PHE A 514 -22.49 -42.68 10.10
CA PHE A 514 -21.42 -43.37 10.78
C PHE A 514 -21.91 -44.72 11.32
N LYS A 515 -21.10 -45.78 11.21
CA LYS A 515 -21.35 -47.07 11.85
C LYS A 515 -20.06 -47.81 12.17
N HIS A 516 -19.83 -48.07 13.45
CA HIS A 516 -18.82 -48.99 13.96
C HIS A 516 -19.42 -50.39 14.19
N LYS A 517 -18.64 -51.45 13.91
CA LYS A 517 -19.01 -52.85 14.14
C LYS A 517 -17.81 -53.60 14.69
N VAL A 518 -17.93 -54.06 15.92
CA VAL A 518 -16.96 -54.97 16.53
C VAL A 518 -17.09 -56.37 15.91
N LYS A 519 -15.98 -56.97 15.50
CA LYS A 519 -15.96 -58.34 14.95
C LYS A 519 -14.77 -59.12 15.48
N ALA A 520 -14.93 -60.44 15.55
CA ALA A 520 -13.87 -61.37 15.94
C ALA A 520 -12.63 -61.32 15.01
N SER A 521 -12.76 -60.78 13.79
CA SER A 521 -11.67 -60.62 12.82
C SER A 521 -11.04 -59.21 12.83
N GLY A 522 -11.29 -58.41 13.88
CA GLY A 522 -10.97 -56.99 13.93
C GLY A 522 -12.14 -56.09 13.53
N ASP A 523 -12.11 -54.85 14.03
CA ASP A 523 -13.20 -53.89 13.94
C ASP A 523 -13.45 -53.40 12.51
N GLN A 524 -14.66 -52.90 12.29
CA GLN A 524 -15.10 -52.34 11.03
C GLN A 524 -15.74 -50.97 11.23
N LEU A 525 -15.19 -49.97 10.54
CA LEU A 525 -15.74 -48.63 10.43
C LEU A 525 -16.42 -48.43 9.07
N VAL A 526 -17.62 -47.86 9.07
CA VAL A 526 -18.31 -47.43 7.85
C VAL A 526 -18.69 -45.97 8.01
N VAL A 527 -18.11 -45.11 7.17
CA VAL A 527 -18.43 -43.68 7.12
C VAL A 527 -19.04 -43.38 5.75
N LYS A 528 -20.16 -42.66 5.72
CA LYS A 528 -20.68 -42.03 4.51
C LYS A 528 -20.47 -40.53 4.63
N LEU A 529 -19.89 -39.97 3.59
CA LEU A 529 -19.66 -38.54 3.43
C LEU A 529 -20.52 -38.06 2.29
N ASN A 530 -21.26 -36.98 2.51
CA ASN A 530 -21.80 -36.21 1.41
C ASN A 530 -20.85 -35.05 1.16
N ILE A 531 -20.32 -34.98 -0.05
CA ILE A 531 -19.45 -33.89 -0.47
C ILE A 531 -20.29 -33.02 -1.39
N GLY A 532 -20.69 -31.85 -0.91
CA GLY A 532 -21.55 -30.90 -1.61
C GLY A 532 -21.03 -29.47 -1.48
N ASN A 533 -21.74 -28.54 -2.13
CA ASN A 533 -21.40 -27.13 -2.30
C ASN A 533 -20.03 -26.92 -2.96
N VAL A 534 -20.06 -26.56 -4.24
CA VAL A 534 -18.92 -25.93 -4.90
C VAL A 534 -19.39 -24.52 -5.18
N GLY A 535 -18.62 -23.52 -4.79
CA GLY A 535 -18.82 -22.16 -5.25
C GLY A 535 -18.97 -22.09 -6.78
N THR A 536 -19.44 -20.95 -7.26
CA THR A 536 -19.68 -20.75 -8.69
C THR A 536 -18.37 -20.76 -9.49
N SER A 537 -18.23 -21.80 -10.32
CA SER A 537 -17.48 -21.90 -11.59
C SER A 537 -16.11 -22.60 -11.60
N GLY A 538 -16.01 -23.59 -12.50
CA GLY A 538 -14.85 -23.90 -13.35
C GLY A 538 -13.62 -24.57 -12.72
N ASP A 539 -13.45 -25.87 -13.00
CA ASP A 539 -12.21 -26.66 -12.82
C ASP A 539 -11.66 -26.86 -11.39
N ILE A 540 -12.35 -27.72 -10.63
CA ILE A 540 -11.79 -28.28 -9.39
C ILE A 540 -10.64 -29.23 -9.73
N ALA A 541 -9.42 -28.91 -9.29
CA ALA A 541 -8.29 -29.84 -9.33
C ALA A 541 -8.61 -31.14 -8.55
N PRO A 542 -8.13 -32.31 -9.00
CA PRO A 542 -8.31 -33.55 -8.27
C PRO A 542 -7.77 -33.44 -6.85
N PHE A 543 -8.53 -33.92 -5.86
CA PHE A 543 -8.06 -34.02 -4.48
C PHE A 543 -8.36 -35.41 -3.92
N PHE A 544 -7.68 -35.77 -2.84
CA PHE A 544 -7.89 -37.01 -2.11
C PHE A 544 -8.62 -36.78 -0.79
N VAL A 545 -9.53 -37.69 -0.47
CA VAL A 545 -10.14 -37.79 0.86
C VAL A 545 -9.52 -38.97 1.58
N SER A 546 -8.86 -38.70 2.71
CA SER A 546 -8.17 -39.70 3.52
C SER A 546 -8.81 -39.81 4.91
N LEU A 547 -9.01 -41.05 5.38
CA LEU A 547 -9.56 -41.34 6.70
C LEU A 547 -8.46 -41.78 7.66
N PHE A 548 -8.34 -41.10 8.79
CA PHE A 548 -7.41 -41.38 9.88
C PHE A 548 -8.19 -41.91 11.08
N VAL A 549 -7.58 -42.83 11.82
CA VAL A 549 -8.17 -43.44 13.02
C VAL A 549 -7.10 -43.44 14.10
N SER A 550 -7.41 -42.85 15.26
CA SER A 550 -6.57 -42.82 16.45
C SER A 550 -7.18 -43.73 17.52
N ASP A 551 -6.34 -44.45 18.25
CA ASP A 551 -6.71 -45.37 19.32
C ASP A 551 -6.68 -44.74 20.72
N ASN A 552 -6.09 -43.55 20.88
CA ASN A 552 -5.82 -42.90 22.17
C ASN A 552 -6.52 -41.53 22.34
N ASN A 553 -7.54 -41.24 21.52
CA ASN A 553 -8.31 -39.98 21.50
C ASN A 553 -7.53 -38.70 21.09
N VAL A 554 -6.26 -38.85 20.69
CA VAL A 554 -5.36 -37.77 20.24
C VAL A 554 -4.71 -38.23 18.93
N PHE A 555 -4.67 -37.39 17.90
CA PHE A 555 -3.91 -37.77 16.70
C PHE A 555 -2.43 -37.48 16.93
N ASP A 556 -1.54 -38.47 16.71
CA ASP A 556 -0.08 -38.32 16.87
C ASP A 556 0.72 -38.83 15.67
N GLU A 557 2.04 -38.59 15.65
CA GLU A 557 2.95 -38.97 14.55
C GLU A 557 2.98 -40.49 14.26
N GLY A 558 2.47 -41.32 15.17
CA GLY A 558 2.31 -42.77 15.00
C GLY A 558 1.07 -43.18 14.19
N ASP A 559 0.08 -42.30 14.07
CA ASP A 559 -1.19 -42.60 13.38
C ASP A 559 -1.01 -42.63 11.86
N ARG A 560 -1.35 -43.77 11.25
CA ARG A 560 -1.27 -43.96 9.79
C ARG A 560 -2.66 -43.87 9.17
N PRO A 561 -2.78 -43.34 7.93
CA PRO A 561 -4.07 -43.32 7.24
C PRO A 561 -4.63 -44.74 7.14
N ALA A 562 -5.92 -44.88 7.37
CA ALA A 562 -6.63 -46.16 7.36
C ALA A 562 -6.86 -46.66 5.92
N ARG A 563 -5.77 -46.89 5.18
CA ARG A 563 -5.64 -47.61 3.90
C ARG A 563 -6.62 -47.27 2.76
N GLN A 564 -7.34 -46.13 2.80
CA GLN A 564 -8.19 -45.70 1.68
C GLN A 564 -8.13 -44.18 1.50
N SER A 565 -7.53 -43.76 0.39
CA SER A 565 -7.67 -42.42 -0.17
C SER A 565 -8.57 -42.50 -1.40
N LEU A 566 -9.54 -41.60 -1.52
CA LEU A 566 -10.41 -41.51 -2.70
C LEU A 566 -10.05 -40.25 -3.48
N ARG A 567 -9.66 -40.41 -4.75
CA ARG A 567 -9.54 -39.28 -5.69
C ARG A 567 -10.93 -38.80 -6.09
N VAL A 568 -11.25 -37.56 -5.76
CA VAL A 568 -12.50 -36.87 -6.10
C VAL A 568 -12.19 -35.83 -7.17
N ASP A 569 -12.87 -35.95 -8.30
CA ASP A 569 -12.84 -34.98 -9.40
C ASP A 569 -14.21 -34.29 -9.47
N ALA A 570 -14.33 -33.13 -10.14
CA ALA A 570 -15.59 -32.37 -10.25
C ALA A 570 -16.81 -33.22 -10.71
N ALA A 571 -16.58 -34.25 -11.54
CA ALA A 571 -17.63 -35.17 -12.00
C ALA A 571 -18.10 -36.21 -10.96
N LYS A 572 -17.46 -36.28 -9.78
CA LYS A 572 -17.71 -37.29 -8.74
C LYS A 572 -18.26 -36.68 -7.45
N LEU A 573 -18.76 -35.45 -7.46
CA LEU A 573 -19.42 -34.85 -6.29
C LEU A 573 -20.70 -35.64 -5.90
N GLY A 574 -20.98 -35.73 -4.60
CA GLY A 574 -22.09 -36.51 -4.05
C GLY A 574 -21.72 -37.39 -2.85
N THR A 575 -22.54 -38.42 -2.59
CA THR A 575 -22.37 -39.28 -1.41
C THR A 575 -21.35 -40.40 -1.66
N HIS A 576 -20.23 -40.36 -0.94
CA HIS A 576 -19.18 -41.37 -0.92
C HIS A 576 -19.23 -42.23 0.32
N LYS A 577 -18.81 -43.49 0.20
CA LYS A 577 -18.83 -44.45 1.31
C LYS A 577 -17.45 -45.06 1.51
N PHE A 578 -16.89 -44.79 2.69
CA PHE A 578 -15.62 -45.34 3.16
C PHE A 578 -15.90 -46.54 4.07
N LYS A 579 -15.17 -47.63 3.86
CA LYS A 579 -15.35 -48.87 4.62
C LYS A 579 -14.00 -49.47 4.97
N VAL A 580 -13.57 -49.24 6.21
CA VAL A 580 -12.33 -49.79 6.78
C VAL A 580 -12.65 -51.07 7.56
N ARG A 581 -11.75 -52.07 7.48
CA ARG A 581 -11.90 -53.37 8.14
C ARG A 581 -10.57 -53.83 8.72
N GLY A 582 -10.63 -54.71 9.71
CA GLY A 582 -9.44 -55.32 10.29
C GLY A 582 -8.66 -54.31 11.13
N LEU A 583 -9.36 -53.34 11.70
CA LEU A 583 -8.80 -52.45 12.69
C LEU A 583 -8.59 -53.26 13.98
N GLU A 584 -7.53 -52.95 14.73
CA GLU A 584 -7.47 -53.34 16.14
C GLU A 584 -8.67 -52.72 16.89
N PRO A 585 -9.07 -53.23 18.07
CA PRO A 585 -10.18 -52.66 18.81
C PRO A 585 -10.00 -51.14 19.00
N VAL A 586 -10.85 -50.32 18.38
CA VAL A 586 -10.69 -48.85 18.38
C VAL A 586 -11.67 -48.24 19.37
N ILE A 587 -11.14 -47.47 20.33
CA ILE A 587 -11.91 -46.72 21.34
C ILE A 587 -11.67 -45.20 21.28
N GLY A 588 -10.97 -44.73 20.25
CA GLY A 588 -10.54 -43.34 20.10
C GLY A 588 -11.40 -42.50 19.14
N LYS A 589 -10.78 -41.76 18.22
CA LYS A 589 -11.43 -40.85 17.25
C LYS A 589 -11.11 -41.26 15.82
N PHE A 590 -11.94 -40.83 14.87
CA PHE A 590 -11.51 -40.75 13.47
C PHE A 590 -11.57 -39.32 12.95
N ALA A 591 -10.67 -39.01 12.03
CA ALA A 591 -10.58 -37.75 11.31
C ALA A 591 -10.65 -38.02 9.81
N ILE A 592 -11.31 -37.14 9.08
CA ILE A 592 -11.26 -37.11 7.62
C ILE A 592 -10.51 -35.85 7.22
N ILE A 593 -9.53 -36.03 6.35
CA ILE A 593 -8.65 -34.97 5.87
C ILE A 593 -8.70 -34.97 4.35
N PHE A 594 -8.80 -33.77 3.79
CA PHE A 594 -8.68 -33.52 2.36
C PHE A 594 -7.23 -33.17 2.06
N ILE A 595 -6.61 -33.89 1.11
CA ILE A 595 -5.21 -33.67 0.71
C ILE A 595 -5.13 -33.51 -0.81
N ASP A 596 -4.21 -32.69 -1.29
CA ASP A 596 -3.97 -32.50 -2.72
C ASP A 596 -3.11 -33.63 -3.33
N ASP A 597 -2.80 -33.52 -4.64
CA ASP A 597 -1.93 -34.46 -5.35
C ASP A 597 -0.46 -34.44 -4.84
N GLY A 598 -0.08 -33.42 -4.04
CA GLY A 598 1.21 -33.30 -3.34
C GLY A 598 1.23 -33.88 -1.92
N ASN A 599 0.10 -34.39 -1.42
CA ASN A 599 -0.14 -34.79 -0.01
C ASN A 599 -0.10 -33.62 1.00
N ALA A 600 -0.23 -32.37 0.54
CA ALA A 600 -0.48 -31.26 1.44
C ALA A 600 -1.96 -31.29 1.87
N VAL A 601 -2.25 -30.90 3.11
CA VAL A 601 -3.64 -30.68 3.54
C VAL A 601 -4.20 -29.55 2.68
N VAL A 602 -5.38 -29.76 2.09
CA VAL A 602 -6.09 -28.69 1.39
C VAL A 602 -6.50 -27.69 2.47
N GLU A 603 -5.82 -26.55 2.57
CA GLU A 603 -6.15 -25.50 3.55
C GLU A 603 -7.26 -24.61 2.97
N GLY A 604 -8.50 -24.93 3.34
CA GLY A 604 -9.67 -24.12 3.05
C GLY A 604 -10.66 -24.29 4.20
N ASN A 605 -10.71 -23.31 5.11
CA ASN A 605 -11.58 -23.30 6.28
C ASN A 605 -11.49 -24.54 7.21
N GLU A 606 -10.83 -24.36 8.35
CA GLU A 606 -10.72 -25.40 9.42
C GLU A 606 -12.04 -26.06 9.87
N SER A 607 -13.21 -25.46 9.58
CA SER A 607 -14.52 -26.05 9.91
C SER A 607 -15.00 -27.11 8.91
N ASN A 608 -14.45 -27.16 7.69
CA ASN A 608 -14.91 -28.04 6.61
C ASN A 608 -13.92 -29.16 6.26
N ASN A 609 -12.62 -28.96 6.51
CA ASN A 609 -11.57 -29.90 6.06
C ASN A 609 -11.09 -30.90 7.12
N LEU A 610 -11.59 -30.80 8.36
CA LEU A 610 -11.27 -31.72 9.45
C LEU A 610 -12.54 -32.15 10.20
N LEU A 611 -13.11 -33.29 9.79
CA LEU A 611 -14.28 -33.86 10.46
C LEU A 611 -13.84 -34.89 11.51
N ILE A 612 -13.88 -34.50 12.78
CA ILE A 612 -13.55 -35.37 13.91
C ILE A 612 -14.81 -35.93 14.56
N ARG A 613 -14.86 -37.24 14.78
CA ARG A 613 -15.94 -37.92 15.53
C ARG A 613 -15.34 -38.94 16.51
N GLU A 614 -15.88 -38.96 17.71
CA GLU A 614 -15.57 -39.99 18.70
C GLU A 614 -16.15 -41.35 18.30
N ILE A 615 -15.37 -42.41 18.49
CA ILE A 615 -15.75 -43.80 18.31
C ILE A 615 -16.18 -44.33 19.68
N GLY A 616 -17.33 -43.82 20.16
CA GLY A 616 -17.92 -44.21 21.45
C GLY A 616 -18.68 -45.53 21.36
N GLY A 617 -18.40 -46.43 22.30
CA GLY A 617 -19.01 -47.76 22.39
C GLY A 617 -20.44 -47.77 22.92
N GLY A 618 -21.32 -48.49 22.23
CA GLY A 618 -22.71 -48.75 22.63
C GLY A 618 -23.69 -47.71 22.14
#